data_AF-A0A7G6WNY4-F1
#
_entry.id   AF-A0A7G6WNY4-F1
#
_cell.length_a   1.000
_cell.length_b   1.000
_cell.length_c   1.000
_cell.angle_alpha   90.00
_cell.angle_beta   90.00
_cell.angle_gamma   90.00
#
_symmetry.space_group_name_H-M   'P 1'
#
loop_
_entity.id
_entity.type
_entity.pdbx_description
1 polymer ?
#
loop_
_entity_poly.entity_id
_entity_poly.type
_entity_poly.pdbx_seq_one_letter_code
_entity_poly.pdbx_strand_id
1 'polypeptide(L)'
;MITKNLFLQGIFPFEGTGLEKPVPIHSELSHYVPDGVINQTLYFRGGNSSSELITVVLMRNGVPMRYFPIGAKSEVHVPLRVVEDIDGGSVVELYLAAPDGVGGSVVVDLGMVEH
;
A
#
# COMPACT_ATOMS: atom_id res chain seq x y z
N MET A 1 8.25 -22.67 -12.62
CA MET A 1 8.03 -21.21 -12.52
C MET A 1 8.76 -20.76 -11.28
N ILE A 2 9.76 -19.88 -11.40
CA ILE A 2 10.49 -19.39 -10.22
C ILE A 2 9.67 -18.25 -9.64
N THR A 3 9.13 -18.51 -8.48
CA THR A 3 8.30 -17.56 -7.73
C THR A 3 9.21 -16.67 -6.88
N LYS A 4 9.20 -15.36 -7.12
CA LYS A 4 10.00 -14.38 -6.35
C LYS A 4 9.10 -13.66 -5.35
N ASN A 5 9.49 -13.69 -4.07
CA ASN A 5 8.80 -12.93 -3.03
C ASN A 5 9.32 -11.49 -3.01
N LEU A 6 8.41 -10.52 -2.90
CA LEU A 6 8.71 -9.10 -2.76
C LEU A 6 7.88 -8.47 -1.64
N PHE A 7 8.39 -7.37 -1.09
CA PHE A 7 7.75 -6.66 0.00
C PHE A 7 7.86 -5.16 -0.23
N LEU A 8 6.75 -4.43 -0.09
CA LEU A 8 6.74 -2.99 0.14
C LEU A 8 6.44 -2.79 1.62
N GLN A 9 7.45 -2.43 2.41
CA GLN A 9 7.33 -2.42 3.87
C GLN A 9 8.21 -1.37 4.52
N GLY A 10 7.80 -0.90 5.70
CA GLY A 10 8.55 0.06 6.51
C GLY A 10 7.66 0.84 7.48
N ILE A 11 8.26 1.85 8.09
CA ILE A 11 7.58 2.79 9.00
C ILE A 11 7.90 4.20 8.51
N PHE A 12 6.88 4.96 8.14
CA PHE A 12 7.06 6.27 7.50
C PHE A 12 6.27 7.33 8.25
N PRO A 13 6.85 8.52 8.50
CA PRO A 13 6.07 9.66 8.96
C PRO A 13 5.13 10.13 7.83
N PHE A 14 4.00 10.72 8.20
CA PHE A 14 3.09 11.36 7.25
C PHE A 14 2.46 12.62 7.85
N GLU A 15 1.99 13.49 6.95
CA GLU A 15 1.06 14.59 7.23
C GLU A 15 -0.10 14.47 6.24
N GLY A 16 -1.32 14.46 6.75
CA GLY A 16 -2.53 14.28 5.95
C GLY A 16 -2.87 15.53 5.15
N THR A 17 -3.45 15.31 3.97
CA THR A 17 -3.80 16.37 3.00
C THR A 17 -5.27 16.32 2.55
N GLY A 18 -6.07 15.47 3.20
CA GLY A 18 -7.47 15.17 2.86
C GLY A 18 -7.70 13.68 2.62
N LEU A 19 -8.83 13.15 3.08
CA LEU A 19 -9.19 11.73 2.90
C LEU A 19 -9.52 11.39 1.43
N GLU A 20 -9.87 12.40 0.64
CA GLU A 20 -10.17 12.30 -0.77
C GLU A 20 -8.93 12.49 -1.68
N LYS A 21 -7.75 12.74 -1.09
CA LYS A 21 -6.50 13.02 -1.81
C LYS A 21 -5.36 12.10 -1.36
N PRO A 22 -5.34 10.83 -1.80
CA PRO A 22 -4.20 9.96 -1.54
C PRO A 22 -2.92 10.55 -2.12
N VAL A 23 -1.84 10.53 -1.34
CA VAL A 23 -0.50 10.97 -1.77
C VAL A 23 0.52 9.84 -1.61
N PRO A 24 1.60 9.79 -2.43
CA PRO A 24 2.63 8.77 -2.26
C PRO A 24 3.22 8.78 -0.83
N ILE A 25 3.40 7.61 -0.22
CA ILE A 25 3.96 7.52 1.14
C ILE A 25 5.48 7.76 1.11
N HIS A 26 6.17 7.00 0.26
CA HIS A 26 7.63 7.05 0.13
C HIS A 26 8.05 6.41 -1.20
N SER A 27 9.18 6.83 -1.77
CA SER A 27 9.70 6.30 -3.04
C SER A 27 10.06 4.81 -2.99
N GLU A 28 10.42 4.30 -1.80
CA GLU A 28 10.71 2.87 -1.59
C GLU A 28 9.44 2.00 -1.57
N LEU A 29 8.24 2.60 -1.49
CA LEU A 29 6.96 1.90 -1.56
C LEU A 29 6.40 1.91 -2.98
N SER A 30 7.30 1.72 -3.96
CA SER A 30 7.00 1.63 -5.38
C SER A 30 7.80 0.48 -6.00
N HIS A 31 7.16 -0.30 -6.86
CA HIS A 31 7.79 -1.43 -7.54
C HIS A 31 7.29 -1.56 -8.98
N TYR A 32 8.21 -1.64 -9.92
CA TYR A 32 7.91 -1.92 -11.32
C TYR A 32 7.84 -3.43 -11.55
N VAL A 33 6.71 -3.90 -12.03
CA VAL A 33 6.51 -5.30 -12.44
C VAL A 33 7.07 -5.46 -13.86
N PRO A 34 8.12 -6.27 -14.07
CA PRO A 34 8.72 -6.41 -15.40
C PRO A 34 7.76 -6.99 -16.44
N ASP A 35 7.98 -6.68 -17.72
CA ASP A 35 7.17 -7.22 -18.81
C ASP A 35 7.21 -8.76 -18.82
N GLY A 36 6.05 -9.38 -19.03
CA GLY A 36 5.90 -10.84 -19.03
C GLY A 36 5.93 -11.50 -17.64
N VAL A 37 5.98 -10.71 -16.56
CA VAL A 37 5.84 -11.17 -15.17
C VAL A 37 4.42 -10.86 -14.67
N ILE A 38 3.85 -11.77 -13.88
CA ILE A 38 2.61 -11.52 -13.15
C ILE A 38 2.93 -11.26 -11.69
N ASN A 39 2.44 -10.16 -11.13
CA ASN A 39 2.53 -9.84 -9.71
C ASN A 39 1.19 -10.09 -9.00
N GLN A 40 1.25 -10.71 -7.83
CA GLN A 40 0.10 -10.96 -6.95
C GLN A 40 0.37 -10.42 -5.55
N THR A 41 -0.54 -9.60 -5.04
CA THR A 41 -0.54 -9.18 -3.64
C THR A 41 -1.13 -10.27 -2.75
N LEU A 42 -0.40 -10.69 -1.71
CA LEU A 42 -0.78 -11.81 -0.86
C LEU A 42 -1.44 -11.37 0.45
N TYR A 43 -0.94 -10.30 1.04
CA TYR A 43 -1.49 -9.71 2.25
C TYR A 43 -1.08 -8.25 2.37
N PHE A 44 -1.86 -7.51 3.16
CA PHE A 44 -1.46 -6.21 3.68
C PHE A 44 -1.54 -6.24 5.21
N ARG A 45 -0.51 -5.74 5.87
CA ARG A 45 -0.52 -5.39 7.29
C ARG A 45 -0.20 -3.91 7.42
N GLY A 46 -0.97 -3.22 8.24
CA GLY A 46 -0.80 -1.79 8.43
C GLY A 46 -1.02 -1.37 9.86
N GLY A 47 -0.34 -0.31 10.27
CA GLY A 47 -0.50 0.32 11.58
C GLY A 47 -0.55 1.84 11.44
N ASN A 48 -1.30 2.50 12.31
CA ASN A 48 -1.50 3.95 12.32
C ASN A 48 -1.28 4.49 13.73
N SER A 49 -0.32 5.41 13.91
CA SER A 49 -0.08 6.02 15.21
C SER A 49 -0.97 7.24 15.51
N SER A 50 -1.66 7.79 14.51
CA SER A 50 -2.48 8.99 14.67
C SER A 50 -3.79 8.68 15.41
N SER A 51 -4.43 9.71 15.96
CA SER A 51 -5.74 9.61 16.63
C SER A 51 -6.92 9.64 15.66
N GLU A 52 -6.69 9.61 14.36
CA GLU A 52 -7.72 9.67 13.32
C GLU A 52 -7.66 8.45 12.41
N LEU A 53 -8.74 8.20 11.67
CA LEU A 53 -8.74 7.22 10.59
C LEU A 53 -7.76 7.67 9.49
N ILE A 54 -6.89 6.76 9.05
CA ILE A 54 -6.12 6.92 7.82
C ILE A 54 -6.46 5.78 6.86
N THR A 55 -6.08 5.92 5.60
CA THR A 55 -6.22 4.85 4.62
C THR A 55 -4.94 4.72 3.81
N VAL A 56 -4.37 3.51 3.78
CA VAL A 56 -3.34 3.17 2.80
C VAL A 56 -4.05 2.68 1.53
N VAL A 57 -3.58 3.14 0.37
CA VAL A 57 -4.18 2.84 -0.93
C VAL A 57 -3.15 2.12 -1.79
N LEU A 58 -3.48 0.91 -2.23
CA LEU A 58 -2.74 0.22 -3.28
C LEU A 58 -3.09 0.85 -4.62
N MET A 59 -2.07 1.28 -5.35
CA MET A 59 -2.18 1.90 -6.65
C MET A 59 -1.56 1.01 -7.72
N ARG A 60 -2.08 1.11 -8.94
CA ARG A 60 -1.46 0.61 -10.17
C ARG A 60 -1.39 1.74 -11.18
N ASN A 61 -0.19 2.12 -11.59
CA ASN A 61 0.05 3.21 -12.53
C ASN A 61 -0.67 4.52 -12.12
N GLY A 62 -0.59 4.89 -10.83
CA GLY A 62 -1.30 6.06 -10.30
C GLY A 62 -2.83 5.92 -10.19
N VAL A 63 -3.42 4.77 -10.50
CA VAL A 63 -4.86 4.51 -10.33
C VAL A 63 -5.12 3.67 -9.07
N PRO A 64 -6.04 4.08 -8.17
CA PRO A 64 -6.39 3.28 -7.00
C PRO A 64 -6.95 1.91 -7.38
N MET A 65 -6.39 0.86 -6.77
CA MET A 65 -6.91 -0.50 -6.85
C MET A 65 -7.68 -0.90 -5.59
N ARG A 66 -7.09 -0.65 -4.41
CA ARG A 66 -7.65 -1.11 -3.14
C ARG A 66 -7.32 -0.18 -1.99
N TYR A 67 -8.26 -0.05 -1.08
CA TYR A 67 -8.15 0.78 0.11
C TYR A 67 -8.03 -0.11 1.35
N PHE A 68 -7.13 0.28 2.26
CA PHE A 68 -6.91 -0.34 3.56
C PHE A 68 -7.13 0.70 4.66
N PRO A 69 -8.38 0.89 5.12
CA PRO A 69 -8.67 1.78 6.23
C PRO A 69 -8.03 1.27 7.52
N ILE A 70 -7.36 2.15 8.27
CA ILE A 70 -6.70 1.85 9.54
C ILE A 70 -7.22 2.84 10.57
N GLY A 71 -7.89 2.32 11.60
CA GLY A 71 -8.48 3.13 12.66
C GLY A 71 -7.44 3.96 13.44
N ALA A 72 -7.92 4.88 14.26
CA ALA A 72 -7.11 5.67 15.17
C ALA A 72 -6.32 4.77 16.13
N LYS A 73 -5.00 4.96 16.21
CA LYS A 73 -4.06 4.22 17.08
C LYS A 73 -4.25 2.70 16.99
N SER A 74 -4.44 2.20 15.78
CA SER A 74 -4.83 0.82 15.51
C SER A 74 -4.04 0.22 14.35
N GLU A 75 -4.25 -1.06 14.14
CA GLU A 75 -3.63 -1.89 13.13
C GLU A 75 -4.66 -2.75 12.41
N VAL A 76 -4.30 -3.20 11.21
CA VAL A 76 -5.11 -4.12 10.40
C VAL A 76 -4.23 -5.19 9.78
N HIS A 77 -4.83 -6.36 9.57
CA HIS A 77 -4.26 -7.42 8.74
C HIS A 77 -5.33 -7.90 7.76
N VAL A 78 -5.04 -7.75 6.47
CA VAL A 78 -5.93 -8.09 5.38
C VAL A 78 -5.27 -9.18 4.53
N PRO A 79 -5.77 -10.44 4.55
CA PRO A 79 -5.35 -11.45 3.59
C PRO A 79 -5.95 -11.13 2.20
N LEU A 80 -5.12 -11.19 1.16
CA LEU A 80 -5.46 -10.75 -0.21
C LEU A 80 -5.59 -11.92 -1.20
N ARG A 81 -6.13 -13.05 -0.74
CA ARG A 81 -6.29 -14.26 -1.56
C ARG A 81 -7.32 -14.11 -2.71
N VAL A 82 -8.09 -13.03 -2.75
CA VAL A 82 -9.05 -12.67 -3.82
C VAL A 82 -8.66 -11.31 -4.38
N VAL A 83 -7.54 -11.26 -5.10
CA VAL A 83 -7.08 -10.04 -5.78
C VAL A 83 -6.75 -10.38 -7.22
N GLU A 84 -6.98 -9.39 -8.09
CA GLU A 84 -6.64 -9.43 -9.50
C GLU A 84 -5.12 -9.50 -9.68
N ASP A 85 -4.70 -10.30 -10.65
CA ASP A 85 -3.31 -10.31 -11.10
C ASP A 85 -2.93 -8.92 -11.62
N ILE A 86 -1.72 -8.50 -11.29
CA ILE A 86 -1.13 -7.26 -11.79
C ILE A 86 -0.18 -7.64 -12.92
N ASP A 87 -0.58 -7.28 -14.14
CA ASP A 87 0.21 -7.53 -15.34
C ASP A 87 1.54 -6.76 -15.33
N GLY A 88 2.56 -7.36 -15.94
CA GLY A 88 3.84 -6.72 -16.23
C GLY A 88 3.71 -5.44 -17.06
N GLY A 89 4.72 -4.59 -16.99
CA GLY A 89 4.68 -3.26 -17.59
C GLY A 89 3.93 -2.23 -16.73
N SER A 90 3.68 -2.56 -15.46
CA SER A 90 2.95 -1.72 -14.51
C SER A 90 3.78 -1.36 -13.28
N VAL A 91 3.42 -0.26 -12.62
CA VAL A 91 3.99 0.18 -11.36
C VAL A 91 2.97 -0.04 -10.26
N VAL A 92 3.37 -0.76 -9.22
CA VAL A 92 2.62 -0.94 -7.98
C VAL A 92 3.14 0.05 -6.95
N GLU A 93 2.25 0.80 -6.30
CA GLU A 93 2.63 1.87 -5.37
C GLU A 93 1.71 1.89 -4.15
N LEU A 94 2.20 2.43 -3.03
CA LEU A 94 1.39 2.66 -1.84
C LEU A 94 1.26 4.15 -1.52
N TYR A 95 0.02 4.60 -1.47
CA TYR A 95 -0.37 5.98 -1.17
C TYR A 95 -1.07 6.02 0.18
N LEU A 96 -1.13 7.19 0.80
CA LEU A 96 -1.83 7.42 2.05
C LEU A 96 -2.80 8.58 1.91
N ALA A 97 -4.02 8.38 2.41
CA ALA A 97 -5.02 9.41 2.59
C ALA A 97 -5.30 9.55 4.09
N ALA A 98 -5.24 10.78 4.59
CA ALA A 98 -5.51 11.12 5.97
C ALA A 98 -6.13 12.52 6.04
N PRO A 99 -6.92 12.85 7.07
CA PRO A 99 -7.50 14.18 7.21
C PRO A 99 -6.41 15.26 7.21
N ASP A 100 -6.75 16.43 6.66
CA ASP A 100 -5.83 17.55 6.53
C ASP A 100 -5.22 17.97 7.87
N GLY A 101 -3.90 18.13 7.93
CA GLY A 101 -3.15 18.50 9.14
C GLY A 101 -2.98 17.38 10.18
N VAL A 102 -3.47 16.17 9.93
CA VAL A 102 -3.23 15.02 10.83
C VAL A 102 -1.84 14.44 10.57
N GLY A 103 -1.00 14.42 11.60
CA GLY A 103 0.33 13.80 11.54
C GLY A 103 0.42 12.48 12.29
N GLY A 104 1.37 11.64 11.88
CA GLY A 104 1.70 10.41 12.57
C GLY A 104 2.74 9.59 11.84
N SER A 105 2.86 8.32 12.23
CA SER A 105 3.62 7.31 11.52
C SER A 105 2.66 6.22 11.04
N VAL A 106 2.85 5.80 9.78
CA VAL A 106 2.20 4.64 9.20
C VAL A 106 3.20 3.49 9.15
N VAL A 107 2.78 2.33 9.65
CA VAL A 107 3.49 1.06 9.47
C VAL A 107 2.86 0.38 8.27
N VAL A 108 3.69 -0.11 7.35
CA VAL A 108 3.25 -0.75 6.11
C VAL A 108 4.01 -2.05 5.94
N ASP A 109 3.30 -3.09 5.54
CA ASP A 109 3.88 -4.36 5.10
C ASP A 109 2.94 -5.05 4.12
N LEU A 110 3.22 -4.85 2.83
CA LEU A 110 2.56 -5.49 1.71
C LEU A 110 3.44 -6.62 1.18
N GLY A 111 3.00 -7.86 1.40
CA GLY A 111 3.65 -9.04 0.83
C GLY A 111 3.13 -9.33 -0.57
N MET A 112 4.03 -9.55 -1.51
CA MET A 112 3.72 -9.84 -2.91
C MET A 112 4.55 -11.00 -3.43
N VAL A 113 4.10 -11.54 -4.56
CA VAL A 113 4.79 -12.60 -5.26
C VAL A 113 4.74 -12.39 -6.77
N GLU A 114 5.85 -12.68 -7.44
CA GLU A 114 5.99 -12.59 -8.89
C GLU A 114 6.30 -13.95 -9.49
N HIS A 115 5.71 -14.24 -10.65
CA HIS A 115 5.90 -15.50 -11.36
C HIS A 115 5.74 -15.38 -12.89
#